data_AF-A0A948B3L6-F1
#
_entry.id   AF-A0A948B3L6-F1
#
_cell.length_a   1.000
_cell.length_b   1.000
_cell.length_c   1.000
_cell.angle_alpha   90.00
_cell.angle_beta   90.00
_cell.angle_gamma   90.00
#
_symmetry.space_group_name_H-M   'P 1'
#
loop_
_entity.id
_entity.type
_entity.pdbx_description
1 polymer ?
#
loop_
_entity_poly.entity_id
_entity_poly.type
_entity_poly.pdbx_seq_one_letter_code
_entity_poly.pdbx_strand_id
1 'polypeptide(L)'
;MAPKKPGWKETLLGALILCVLAGVGAGLYREQSRFHPVVQTAGYPDVSRPAAPTPTLPSRPTRLNTPEGLTALGAPEFFGADTLYEKINGRAELYLPAGFQSLECRRFGKADSPEGGFEVFLYDMGAPRAAYSVFSVQQREGAESQDFVRFAYLAENALFFCHGRYYVEIIGAEAAASLQEDLRTMARRFVADTPAEPADLPELAWLPRAHRVGGTPRLYLTDGLGFQKLADLFVADYRIGEFDLSGFVAVQADAARAKELAKAYQKFLMDDGAVLEAPLPELPEARVISFFGTWQIIFTRGRFLGGVHQAGDRISAEQVALLLDRQLAGAAP
;
A
#
# COMPACT_ATOMS: atom_id res chain seq x y z
N MET A 1 27.54 36.72 -40.52
CA MET A 1 26.07 36.85 -40.50
C MET A 1 25.64 36.95 -39.05
N ALA A 2 25.23 38.12 -38.58
CA ALA A 2 24.83 38.32 -37.18
C ALA A 2 23.41 37.76 -36.94
N PRO A 3 23.14 37.08 -35.82
CA PRO A 3 21.82 36.53 -35.54
C PRO A 3 20.80 37.67 -35.38
N LYS A 4 19.71 37.58 -36.14
CA LYS A 4 18.61 38.54 -36.14
C LYS A 4 17.94 38.51 -34.76
N LYS A 5 17.92 39.66 -34.07
CA LYS A 5 17.27 39.77 -32.76
C LYS A 5 15.77 39.46 -32.91
N PRO A 6 15.18 38.61 -32.06
CA PRO A 6 13.77 38.26 -32.14
C PRO A 6 12.91 39.52 -31.98
N GLY A 7 11.84 39.60 -32.78
CA GLY A 7 10.90 40.71 -32.72
C GLY A 7 10.15 40.70 -31.39
N TRP A 8 9.75 41.87 -30.88
CA TRP A 8 9.01 41.99 -29.61
C TRP A 8 7.79 41.05 -29.50
N LYS A 9 7.13 40.78 -30.64
CA LYS A 9 6.00 39.84 -30.73
C LYS A 9 6.42 38.37 -30.56
N GLU A 10 7.60 37.98 -31.03
CA GLU A 10 8.17 36.63 -30.86
C GLU A 10 8.63 36.42 -29.41
N THR A 11 9.23 37.44 -28.80
CA THR A 11 9.59 37.40 -27.36
C THR A 11 8.36 37.31 -26.46
N LEU A 12 7.28 38.05 -26.78
CA LEU A 12 6.00 37.95 -26.07
C LEU A 12 5.36 36.57 -26.22
N LEU A 13 5.37 36.01 -27.44
CA LEU A 13 4.82 34.68 -27.67
C LEU A 13 5.63 33.60 -26.95
N GLY A 14 6.96 33.72 -26.95
CA GLY A 14 7.84 32.82 -26.19
C GLY A 14 7.63 32.90 -24.68
N ALA A 15 7.47 34.12 -24.13
CA ALA A 15 7.14 34.32 -22.72
C ALA A 15 5.76 33.75 -22.35
N LEU A 16 4.76 33.90 -23.23
CA LEU A 16 3.43 33.34 -23.04
C LEU A 16 3.48 31.80 -22.99
N ILE A 17 4.21 31.18 -23.92
CA ILE A 17 4.39 29.71 -23.95
C ILE A 17 5.10 29.22 -22.69
N LEU A 18 6.15 29.91 -22.23
CA LEU A 18 6.85 29.57 -20.99
C LEU A 18 5.94 29.69 -19.76
N CYS A 19 5.08 30.71 -19.69
CA CYS A 19 4.10 30.85 -18.61
C CYS A 19 3.05 29.73 -18.65
N VAL A 20 2.58 29.33 -19.84
CA VAL A 20 1.65 28.20 -19.98
C VAL A 20 2.32 26.89 -19.58
N LEU A 21 3.55 26.64 -20.01
CA LEU A 21 4.31 25.45 -19.62
C LEU A 21 4.62 25.41 -18.13
N ALA A 22 4.96 26.55 -17.52
CA ALA A 22 5.13 26.66 -16.07
C ALA A 22 3.81 26.44 -15.32
N GLY A 23 2.69 26.91 -15.86
CA GLY A 23 1.35 26.67 -15.31
C GLY A 23 0.93 25.20 -15.40
N VAL A 24 1.19 24.54 -16.54
CA VAL A 24 0.99 23.10 -16.71
C VAL A 24 1.93 22.32 -15.80
N GLY A 25 3.21 22.72 -15.69
CA GLY A 25 4.19 22.10 -14.80
C GLY A 25 3.81 22.24 -13.33
N ALA A 26 3.33 23.40 -12.89
CA ALA A 26 2.83 23.63 -11.53
C ALA A 26 1.52 22.87 -11.28
N GLY A 27 0.63 22.77 -12.28
CA GLY A 27 -0.58 21.97 -12.23
C GLY A 27 -0.27 20.48 -12.09
N LEU A 28 0.62 19.95 -12.94
CA LEU A 28 1.11 18.58 -12.87
C LEU A 28 1.89 18.31 -11.59
N TYR A 29 2.69 19.24 -11.08
CA TYR A 29 3.40 19.08 -9.81
C TYR A 29 2.43 19.02 -8.64
N ARG A 30 1.43 19.90 -8.60
CA ARG A 30 0.37 19.90 -7.58
C ARG A 30 -0.48 18.64 -7.63
N GLU A 31 -0.73 18.13 -8.83
CA GLU A 31 -1.43 16.86 -9.05
C GLU A 31 -0.53 15.69 -8.66
N GLN A 32 0.73 15.62 -9.10
CA GLN A 32 1.70 14.58 -8.73
C GLN A 32 2.01 14.53 -7.22
N SER A 33 2.08 15.68 -6.55
CA SER A 33 2.23 15.74 -5.08
C SER A 33 0.98 15.25 -4.32
N ARG A 34 -0.16 15.12 -5.00
CA ARG A 34 -1.38 14.48 -4.49
C ARG A 34 -1.55 13.04 -5.01
N PHE A 35 -0.77 12.65 -6.01
CA PHE A 35 -0.86 11.35 -6.66
C PHE A 35 0.19 10.41 -6.10
N HIS A 36 -0.23 9.57 -5.16
CA HIS A 36 0.50 8.36 -4.81
C HIS A 36 0.53 7.40 -6.02
N PRO A 37 1.69 7.04 -6.59
CA PRO A 37 1.77 6.33 -7.88
C PRO A 37 1.30 4.85 -7.88
N VAL A 38 0.59 4.36 -6.86
CA VAL A 38 0.23 2.93 -6.78
C VAL A 38 -1.27 2.66 -6.54
N VAL A 39 -2.09 3.66 -6.18
CA VAL A 39 -3.42 3.34 -5.61
C VAL A 39 -4.62 3.81 -6.46
N GLN A 40 -4.46 4.71 -7.44
CA GLN A 40 -5.61 5.28 -8.17
C GLN A 40 -6.12 4.48 -9.37
N THR A 41 -5.43 3.43 -9.81
CA THR A 41 -5.95 2.47 -10.82
C THR A 41 -6.55 1.20 -10.20
N ALA A 42 -6.81 1.20 -8.89
CA ALA A 42 -7.50 0.10 -8.21
C ALA A 42 -9.02 0.14 -8.44
N GLY A 43 -9.44 -0.03 -9.70
CA GLY A 43 -10.81 -0.43 -10.01
C GLY A 43 -11.07 -1.82 -9.41
N TYR A 44 -12.21 -2.02 -8.76
CA TYR A 44 -12.61 -3.32 -8.21
C TYR A 44 -12.65 -4.40 -9.32
N PRO A 45 -12.48 -5.71 -9.00
CA PRO A 45 -12.80 -6.76 -9.95
C PRO A 45 -14.23 -6.56 -10.47
N ASP A 46 -14.43 -6.75 -11.77
CA ASP A 46 -15.73 -6.61 -12.42
C ASP A 46 -16.67 -7.75 -11.97
N VAL A 47 -17.57 -7.43 -11.04
CA VAL A 47 -18.58 -8.35 -10.48
C VAL A 47 -19.66 -8.70 -11.53
N SER A 48 -19.75 -7.99 -12.65
CA SER A 48 -20.70 -8.26 -13.74
C SER A 48 -20.21 -9.33 -14.71
N ARG A 49 -18.96 -9.80 -14.59
CA ARG A 49 -18.39 -10.79 -15.50
C ARG A 49 -19.01 -12.19 -15.26
N PRO A 50 -19.48 -12.90 -16.30
CA PRO A 50 -19.88 -14.30 -16.20
C PRO A 50 -18.74 -15.19 -15.71
N ALA A 51 -19.06 -16.28 -15.01
CA ALA A 51 -18.10 -17.27 -14.52
C ALA A 51 -17.10 -17.68 -15.61
N ALA A 52 -15.80 -17.59 -15.31
CA ALA A 52 -14.74 -18.03 -16.21
C ALA A 52 -14.80 -19.56 -16.39
N PRO A 53 -14.39 -20.10 -17.56
CA PRO A 53 -14.47 -21.53 -17.79
C PRO A 53 -13.41 -22.30 -16.98
N THR A 54 -13.90 -23.22 -16.14
CA THR A 54 -13.26 -24.37 -15.47
C THR A 54 -12.30 -24.08 -14.29
N PRO A 55 -12.70 -24.39 -13.04
CA PRO A 55 -11.79 -24.46 -11.90
C PRO A 55 -10.75 -25.57 -12.10
N THR A 56 -9.46 -25.25 -11.97
CA THR A 56 -8.33 -26.16 -12.26
C THR A 56 -7.78 -26.90 -11.04
N LEU A 57 -8.31 -26.64 -9.83
CA LEU A 57 -7.90 -27.34 -8.61
C LEU A 57 -8.87 -28.48 -8.27
N PRO A 58 -8.40 -29.59 -7.68
CA PRO A 58 -9.27 -30.67 -7.21
C PRO A 58 -10.35 -30.14 -6.27
N SER A 59 -11.50 -30.81 -6.23
CA SER A 59 -12.67 -30.47 -5.41
C SER A 59 -12.28 -30.26 -3.94
N ARG A 60 -12.00 -29.01 -3.58
CA ARG A 60 -11.69 -28.57 -2.23
C ARG A 60 -12.99 -28.15 -1.54
N PRO A 61 -13.22 -28.49 -0.26
CA PRO A 61 -14.34 -27.94 0.47
C PRO A 61 -14.23 -26.42 0.53
N THR A 62 -15.33 -25.74 0.23
CA THR A 62 -15.43 -24.28 0.34
C THR A 62 -15.25 -23.84 1.79
N ARG A 63 -14.55 -22.73 1.99
CA ARG A 63 -14.47 -22.04 3.30
C ARG A 63 -15.54 -20.95 3.43
N LEU A 64 -16.23 -20.65 2.34
CA LEU A 64 -17.24 -19.61 2.26
C LEU A 64 -18.64 -20.19 2.51
N ASN A 65 -18.93 -20.41 3.79
CA ASN A 65 -20.25 -20.83 4.25
C ASN A 65 -21.27 -19.70 4.05
N THR A 66 -22.48 -20.07 3.65
CA THR A 66 -23.57 -19.11 3.40
C THR A 66 -24.21 -18.67 4.73
N PRO A 67 -24.20 -17.36 5.06
CA PRO A 67 -24.93 -16.84 6.22
C PRO A 67 -26.45 -16.94 6.03
N GLU A 68 -27.19 -16.91 7.14
CA GLU A 68 -28.65 -16.82 7.10
C GLU A 68 -29.12 -15.54 6.39
N GLY A 69 -30.18 -15.63 5.59
CA GLY A 69 -30.70 -14.51 4.79
C GLY A 69 -29.98 -14.26 3.46
N LEU A 70 -28.87 -14.97 3.20
CA LEU A 70 -28.16 -14.93 1.92
C LEU A 70 -28.25 -16.25 1.18
N THR A 71 -28.07 -16.18 -0.13
CA THR A 71 -28.02 -17.32 -1.03
C THR A 71 -26.72 -17.29 -1.81
N ALA A 72 -26.04 -18.43 -1.96
CA ALA A 72 -24.90 -18.54 -2.85
C ALA A 72 -25.35 -18.55 -4.31
N LEU A 73 -24.79 -17.66 -5.12
CA LEU A 73 -25.11 -17.49 -6.53
C LEU A 73 -24.12 -18.27 -7.42
N GLY A 74 -24.04 -19.58 -7.19
CA GLY A 74 -23.16 -20.49 -7.93
C GLY A 74 -22.24 -21.36 -7.06
N ALA A 75 -21.46 -22.19 -7.75
CA ALA A 75 -20.40 -22.99 -7.14
C ALA A 75 -19.19 -22.11 -6.76
N PRO A 76 -18.39 -22.51 -5.76
CA PRO A 76 -17.12 -21.85 -5.50
C PRO A 76 -16.15 -22.02 -6.68
N GLU A 77 -15.41 -20.96 -6.98
CA GLU A 77 -14.34 -20.94 -7.96
C GLU A 77 -12.98 -20.95 -7.25
N PHE A 78 -11.99 -21.67 -7.79
CA PHE A 78 -10.65 -21.77 -7.20
C PHE A 78 -9.57 -21.46 -8.23
N PHE A 79 -8.64 -20.58 -7.85
CA PHE A 79 -7.52 -20.15 -8.69
C PHE A 79 -6.19 -20.36 -7.96
N GLY A 80 -5.19 -20.83 -8.71
CA GLY A 80 -3.80 -20.95 -8.26
C GLY A 80 -2.95 -19.80 -8.81
N ALA A 81 -1.64 -19.82 -8.52
CA ALA A 81 -0.73 -18.77 -8.97
C ALA A 81 -0.77 -18.57 -10.51
N ASP A 82 -0.88 -19.68 -11.24
CA ASP A 82 -0.87 -19.69 -12.70
C ASP A 82 -2.20 -19.25 -13.34
N THR A 83 -3.31 -19.21 -12.59
CA THR A 83 -4.64 -18.85 -13.13
C THR A 83 -5.24 -17.62 -12.48
N LEU A 84 -4.57 -17.04 -11.47
CA LEU A 84 -5.05 -15.87 -10.73
C LEU A 84 -5.36 -14.69 -11.64
N TYR A 85 -4.52 -14.44 -12.64
CA TYR A 85 -4.65 -13.31 -13.57
C TYR A 85 -5.99 -13.32 -14.33
N GLU A 86 -6.57 -14.50 -14.57
CA GLU A 86 -7.86 -14.67 -15.25
C GLU A 86 -9.00 -14.07 -14.42
N LYS A 87 -8.94 -14.22 -13.09
CA LYS A 87 -9.97 -13.73 -12.17
C LYS A 87 -9.81 -12.26 -11.83
N ILE A 88 -8.58 -11.80 -11.61
CA ILE A 88 -8.33 -10.45 -11.07
C ILE A 88 -7.80 -9.45 -12.10
N ASN A 89 -7.94 -9.75 -13.40
CA ASN A 89 -7.59 -8.86 -14.52
C ASN A 89 -6.14 -8.36 -14.46
N GLY A 90 -5.17 -9.27 -14.35
CA GLY A 90 -3.74 -8.94 -14.38
C GLY A 90 -3.17 -8.31 -13.10
N ARG A 91 -3.97 -8.14 -12.04
CA ARG A 91 -3.51 -7.60 -10.74
C ARG A 91 -2.75 -8.60 -9.86
N ALA A 92 -2.27 -9.71 -10.44
CA ALA A 92 -1.60 -10.79 -9.72
C ALA A 92 -0.26 -10.37 -9.10
N GLU A 93 0.41 -9.35 -9.66
CA GLU A 93 1.71 -8.85 -9.18
C GLU A 93 1.67 -8.34 -7.73
N LEU A 94 0.50 -7.93 -7.23
CA LEU A 94 0.35 -7.52 -5.83
C LEU A 94 0.37 -8.72 -4.86
N TYR A 95 -0.13 -9.87 -5.30
CA TYR A 95 -0.38 -11.03 -4.45
C TYR A 95 0.76 -12.05 -4.51
N LEU A 96 1.27 -12.33 -5.71
CA LEU A 96 2.26 -13.40 -5.94
C LEU A 96 3.55 -13.18 -5.14
N PRO A 97 4.23 -12.02 -5.21
CA PRO A 97 5.46 -11.77 -4.46
C PRO A 97 5.23 -11.71 -2.95
N ALA A 98 4.01 -11.39 -2.51
CA ALA A 98 3.63 -11.32 -1.11
C ALA A 98 3.38 -12.70 -0.48
N GLY A 99 3.44 -13.81 -1.24
CA GLY A 99 3.33 -15.18 -0.71
C GLY A 99 2.00 -15.89 -1.00
N PHE A 100 1.26 -15.44 -2.00
CA PHE A 100 0.00 -16.05 -2.44
C PHE A 100 0.07 -17.58 -2.62
N GLN A 101 -0.94 -18.28 -2.12
CA GLN A 101 -1.09 -19.74 -2.22
C GLN A 101 -2.29 -20.14 -3.09
N SER A 102 -3.46 -19.53 -2.85
CA SER A 102 -4.69 -19.83 -3.58
C SER A 102 -5.73 -18.73 -3.39
N LEU A 103 -6.63 -18.59 -4.36
CA LEU A 103 -7.83 -17.75 -4.27
C LEU A 103 -9.07 -18.63 -4.36
N GLU A 104 -10.00 -18.47 -3.41
CA GLU A 104 -11.36 -18.99 -3.48
C GLU A 104 -12.33 -17.82 -3.70
N CYS A 105 -13.18 -17.92 -4.72
CA CYS A 105 -14.20 -16.91 -5.03
C CYS A 105 -15.60 -17.50 -4.95
N ARG A 106 -16.56 -16.70 -4.46
CA ARG A 106 -17.97 -17.08 -4.54
C ARG A 106 -18.89 -15.87 -4.48
N ARG A 107 -19.90 -15.86 -5.35
CA ARG A 107 -20.96 -14.85 -5.38
C ARG A 107 -22.07 -15.19 -4.39
N PHE A 108 -22.63 -14.16 -3.78
CA PHE A 108 -23.75 -14.23 -2.86
C PHE A 108 -24.74 -13.10 -3.15
N GLY A 109 -25.99 -13.29 -2.77
CA GLY A 109 -27.02 -12.25 -2.87
C GLY A 109 -28.26 -12.66 -2.10
N LYS A 110 -29.26 -11.79 -2.07
CA LYS A 110 -30.58 -12.11 -1.50
C LYS A 110 -31.41 -12.87 -2.53
N ALA A 111 -32.29 -13.74 -2.06
CA ALA A 111 -33.13 -14.56 -2.92
C ALA A 111 -34.08 -13.72 -3.81
N ASP A 112 -34.50 -12.56 -3.32
CA ASP A 112 -35.40 -11.61 -3.98
C ASP A 112 -34.67 -10.52 -4.80
N SER A 113 -33.35 -10.37 -4.62
CA SER A 113 -32.52 -9.45 -5.42
C SER A 113 -31.12 -10.02 -5.68
N PRO A 114 -30.99 -10.95 -6.65
CA PRO A 114 -29.69 -11.54 -6.98
C PRO A 114 -28.71 -10.57 -7.65
N GLU A 115 -29.22 -9.55 -8.36
CA GLU A 115 -28.40 -8.59 -9.10
C GLU A 115 -27.70 -7.58 -8.17
N GLY A 116 -28.28 -7.30 -6.99
CA GLY A 116 -27.67 -6.49 -5.93
C GLY A 116 -26.69 -7.26 -5.04
N GLY A 117 -26.17 -8.40 -5.50
CA GLY A 117 -25.28 -9.26 -4.75
C GLY A 117 -23.84 -8.74 -4.61
N PHE A 118 -22.99 -9.59 -4.05
CA PHE A 118 -21.56 -9.35 -3.88
C PHE A 118 -20.75 -10.61 -4.16
N GLU A 119 -19.46 -10.43 -4.36
CA GLU A 119 -18.50 -11.53 -4.48
C GLU A 119 -17.47 -11.47 -3.37
N VAL A 120 -17.19 -12.63 -2.78
CA VAL A 120 -16.11 -12.80 -1.80
C VAL A 120 -14.89 -13.33 -2.53
N PHE A 121 -13.74 -12.68 -2.34
CA PHE A 121 -12.41 -13.10 -2.76
C PHE A 121 -11.60 -13.45 -1.52
N LEU A 122 -11.40 -14.75 -1.28
CA LEU A 122 -10.65 -15.29 -0.15
C LEU A 122 -9.25 -15.70 -0.61
N TYR A 123 -8.27 -14.85 -0.34
CA TYR A 123 -6.87 -15.09 -0.64
C TYR A 123 -6.20 -15.82 0.54
N ASP A 124 -5.65 -17.00 0.30
CA ASP A 124 -4.72 -17.66 1.22
C ASP A 124 -3.31 -17.14 0.93
N MET A 125 -2.78 -16.30 1.82
CA MET A 125 -1.46 -15.68 1.69
C MET A 125 -0.36 -16.47 2.40
N GLY A 126 -0.67 -17.68 2.90
CA GLY A 126 0.28 -18.57 3.57
C GLY A 126 0.64 -18.16 5.01
N ALA A 127 0.71 -16.86 5.32
CA ALA A 127 1.05 -16.35 6.65
C ALA A 127 0.30 -15.05 7.01
N PRO A 128 0.09 -14.74 8.30
CA PRO A 128 -0.56 -13.49 8.71
C PRO A 128 0.15 -12.21 8.26
N ARG A 129 1.50 -12.20 8.26
CA ARG A 129 2.29 -11.07 7.74
C ARG A 129 2.08 -10.83 6.25
N ALA A 130 1.93 -11.89 5.48
CA ALA A 130 1.68 -11.85 4.05
C ALA A 130 0.28 -11.29 3.74
N ALA A 131 -0.75 -11.74 4.48
CA ALA A 131 -2.09 -11.17 4.41
C ALA A 131 -2.10 -9.67 4.75
N TYR A 132 -1.40 -9.29 5.83
CA TYR A 132 -1.28 -7.88 6.22
C TYR A 132 -0.55 -7.03 5.18
N SER A 133 0.51 -7.54 4.55
CA SER A 133 1.24 -6.82 3.50
C SER A 133 0.28 -6.38 2.39
N VAL A 134 -0.51 -7.31 1.85
CA VAL A 134 -1.52 -7.01 0.81
C VAL A 134 -2.61 -6.07 1.31
N PHE A 135 -3.16 -6.30 2.52
CA PHE A 135 -4.18 -5.41 3.09
C PHE A 135 -3.68 -3.98 3.24
N SER A 136 -2.49 -3.80 3.81
CA SER A 136 -1.99 -2.50 4.23
C SER A 136 -1.69 -1.59 3.04
N VAL A 137 -1.18 -2.14 1.93
CA VAL A 137 -0.86 -1.36 0.72
C VAL A 137 -2.10 -0.98 -0.10
N GLN A 138 -3.22 -1.68 0.08
CA GLN A 138 -4.50 -1.37 -0.57
C GLN A 138 -5.40 -0.44 0.27
N GLN A 139 -5.06 -0.21 1.54
CA GLN A 139 -5.88 0.59 2.44
C GLN A 139 -6.03 2.02 1.92
N ARG A 140 -7.29 2.47 1.82
CA ARG A 140 -7.62 3.84 1.42
C ARG A 140 -7.58 4.77 2.63
N GLU A 141 -7.10 6.00 2.41
CA GLU A 141 -7.18 7.06 3.42
C GLU A 141 -8.65 7.35 3.77
N GLY A 142 -8.95 7.50 5.05
CA GLY A 142 -10.31 7.80 5.54
C GLY A 142 -11.28 6.61 5.55
N ALA A 143 -10.83 5.38 5.26
CA ALA A 143 -11.71 4.20 5.30
C ALA A 143 -12.24 3.90 6.73
N GLU A 144 -13.50 3.48 6.82
CA GLU A 144 -14.17 3.20 8.09
C GLU A 144 -13.66 1.88 8.69
N SER A 145 -12.93 1.94 9.80
CA SER A 145 -12.45 0.74 10.49
C SER A 145 -13.61 -0.09 11.05
N GLN A 146 -13.46 -1.42 11.02
CA GLN A 146 -14.47 -2.34 11.58
C GLN A 146 -13.93 -3.05 12.83
N ASP A 147 -14.81 -3.40 13.76
CA ASP A 147 -14.45 -3.88 15.11
C ASP A 147 -14.37 -5.42 15.24
N PHE A 148 -14.85 -6.16 14.25
CA PHE A 148 -14.88 -7.64 14.31
C PHE A 148 -13.49 -8.29 14.14
N VAL A 149 -12.51 -7.59 13.54
CA VAL A 149 -11.09 -7.95 13.53
C VAL A 149 -10.21 -6.70 13.48
N ARG A 150 -8.96 -6.80 13.98
CA ARG A 150 -8.02 -5.66 14.09
C ARG A 150 -7.73 -4.93 12.78
N PHE A 151 -7.65 -5.67 11.67
CA PHE A 151 -7.32 -5.13 10.36
C PHE A 151 -8.52 -5.34 9.45
N ALA A 152 -9.48 -4.43 9.54
CA ALA A 152 -10.65 -4.40 8.70
C ALA A 152 -11.04 -2.96 8.38
N TYR A 153 -11.43 -2.71 7.14
CA TYR A 153 -12.06 -1.44 6.76
C TYR A 153 -13.19 -1.66 5.77
N LEU A 154 -14.16 -0.74 5.83
CA LEU A 154 -15.25 -0.62 4.89
C LEU A 154 -14.98 0.58 3.97
N ALA A 155 -15.14 0.33 2.67
CA ALA A 155 -15.28 1.32 1.62
C ALA A 155 -16.74 1.34 1.12
N GLU A 156 -17.04 2.24 0.20
CA GLU A 156 -18.42 2.53 -0.24
C GLU A 156 -19.27 1.28 -0.58
N ASN A 157 -18.71 0.33 -1.34
CA ASN A 157 -19.35 -0.91 -1.77
C ASN A 157 -18.50 -2.17 -1.49
N ALA A 158 -17.48 -2.07 -0.63
CA ALA A 158 -16.55 -3.16 -0.42
C ALA A 158 -16.00 -3.20 1.01
N LEU A 159 -15.77 -4.41 1.52
CA LEU A 159 -15.24 -4.66 2.85
C LEU A 159 -13.97 -5.50 2.73
N PHE A 160 -12.91 -5.06 3.40
CA PHE A 160 -11.58 -5.66 3.33
C PHE A 160 -11.09 -6.01 4.71
N PHE A 161 -10.51 -7.20 4.90
CA PHE A 161 -9.95 -7.56 6.19
C PHE A 161 -8.89 -8.66 6.14
N CYS A 162 -8.09 -8.76 7.22
CA CYS A 162 -7.21 -9.89 7.49
C CYS A 162 -7.78 -10.78 8.59
N HIS A 163 -7.67 -12.10 8.41
CA HIS A 163 -7.98 -13.09 9.44
C HIS A 163 -7.00 -14.27 9.37
N GLY A 164 -6.03 -14.28 10.29
CA GLY A 164 -4.87 -15.18 10.20
C GLY A 164 -4.13 -15.00 8.88
N ARG A 165 -3.88 -16.10 8.17
CA ARG A 165 -3.23 -16.10 6.84
C ARG A 165 -4.11 -15.63 5.69
N TYR A 166 -5.39 -15.33 5.95
CA TYR A 166 -6.33 -14.95 4.92
C TYR A 166 -6.40 -13.44 4.77
N TYR A 167 -6.31 -12.97 3.53
CA TYR A 167 -6.76 -11.64 3.14
C TYR A 167 -8.09 -11.80 2.39
N VAL A 168 -9.09 -11.00 2.77
CA VAL A 168 -10.45 -11.14 2.26
C VAL A 168 -10.92 -9.80 1.69
N GLU A 169 -11.43 -9.85 0.46
CA GLU A 169 -12.15 -8.75 -0.18
C GLU A 169 -13.59 -9.20 -0.40
N ILE A 170 -14.56 -8.42 0.06
CA ILE A 170 -15.98 -8.63 -0.23
C ILE A 170 -16.46 -7.42 -1.02
N ILE A 171 -16.88 -7.62 -2.27
CA ILE A 171 -17.09 -6.55 -3.23
C ILE A 171 -18.50 -6.66 -3.76
N GLY A 172 -19.33 -5.66 -3.48
CA GLY A 172 -20.70 -5.60 -3.97
C GLY A 172 -20.86 -4.84 -5.27
N ALA A 173 -21.95 -5.12 -5.96
CA ALA A 173 -22.27 -4.54 -7.26
C ALA A 173 -22.48 -3.00 -7.18
N GLU A 174 -23.25 -2.53 -6.20
CA GLU A 174 -23.62 -1.13 -6.06
C GLU A 174 -23.57 -0.66 -4.61
N ALA A 175 -23.15 0.59 -4.38
CA ALA A 175 -23.12 1.18 -3.04
C ALA A 175 -24.52 1.37 -2.46
N ALA A 176 -24.84 0.59 -1.42
CA ALA A 176 -26.09 0.72 -0.67
C ALA A 176 -25.89 0.33 0.81
N ALA A 177 -26.62 0.97 1.72
CA ALA A 177 -26.54 0.65 3.15
C ALA A 177 -26.94 -0.81 3.46
N SER A 178 -27.94 -1.33 2.75
CA SER A 178 -28.36 -2.74 2.85
C SER A 178 -27.25 -3.70 2.42
N LEU A 179 -26.51 -3.37 1.36
CA LEU A 179 -25.37 -4.15 0.92
C LEU A 179 -24.29 -4.17 2.00
N GLN A 180 -23.93 -3.02 2.57
CA GLN A 180 -22.87 -2.93 3.59
C GLN A 180 -23.16 -3.83 4.80
N GLU A 181 -24.41 -3.92 5.24
CA GLU A 181 -24.83 -4.87 6.28
C GLU A 181 -24.68 -6.33 5.85
N ASP A 182 -24.99 -6.65 4.60
CA ASP A 182 -24.79 -7.99 4.05
C ASP A 182 -23.28 -8.35 3.98
N LEU A 183 -22.41 -7.39 3.62
CA LEU A 183 -20.94 -7.56 3.63
C LEU A 183 -20.44 -7.84 5.06
N ARG A 184 -20.89 -7.06 6.06
CA ARG A 184 -20.55 -7.26 7.47
C ARG A 184 -21.03 -8.62 7.98
N THR A 185 -22.23 -9.05 7.58
CA THR A 185 -22.80 -10.35 7.93
C THR A 185 -21.94 -11.50 7.40
N MET A 186 -21.53 -11.43 6.13
CA MET A 186 -20.61 -12.39 5.53
C MET A 186 -19.25 -12.40 6.25
N ALA A 187 -18.65 -11.24 6.49
CA ALA A 187 -17.35 -11.14 7.15
C ALA A 187 -17.36 -11.77 8.55
N ARG A 188 -18.36 -11.42 9.37
CA ARG A 188 -18.53 -11.98 10.73
C ARG A 188 -18.75 -13.49 10.69
N ARG A 189 -19.51 -13.99 9.71
CA ARG A 189 -19.71 -15.44 9.53
C ARG A 189 -18.39 -16.15 9.23
N PHE A 190 -17.61 -15.62 8.30
CA PHE A 190 -16.31 -16.20 7.94
C PHE A 190 -15.35 -16.25 9.14
N VAL A 191 -15.28 -15.16 9.92
CA VAL A 191 -14.45 -15.08 11.14
C VAL A 191 -14.90 -16.10 12.19
N ALA A 192 -16.21 -16.28 12.39
CA ALA A 192 -16.75 -17.25 13.34
C ALA A 192 -16.49 -18.71 12.92
N ASP A 193 -16.55 -19.00 11.62
CA ASP A 193 -16.38 -20.36 11.09
C ASP A 193 -14.91 -20.79 10.95
N THR A 194 -13.99 -19.83 10.99
CA THR A 194 -12.57 -20.07 10.73
C THR A 194 -11.73 -19.75 11.97
N PRO A 195 -11.19 -20.75 12.68
CA PRO A 195 -10.18 -20.49 13.69
C PRO A 195 -8.93 -19.87 13.06
N ALA A 196 -8.44 -18.78 13.62
CA ALA A 196 -7.22 -18.14 13.16
C ALA A 196 -6.46 -17.49 14.32
N GLU A 197 -5.14 -17.59 14.28
CA GLU A 197 -4.27 -16.79 15.13
C GLU A 197 -4.30 -15.33 14.63
N PRO A 198 -4.54 -14.34 15.51
CA PRO A 198 -4.43 -12.94 15.15
C PRO A 198 -3.05 -12.64 14.56
N ALA A 199 -2.99 -11.75 13.57
CA ALA A 199 -1.73 -11.18 13.13
C ALA A 199 -1.18 -10.27 14.25
N ASP A 200 -0.31 -10.81 15.10
CA ASP A 200 0.48 -9.96 15.99
C ASP A 200 1.61 -9.32 15.18
N LEU A 201 1.54 -8.00 15.10
CA LEU A 201 2.49 -7.15 14.36
C LEU A 201 3.01 -6.07 15.30
N PRO A 202 3.85 -6.43 16.29
CA PRO A 202 4.48 -5.46 17.17
C PRO A 202 5.36 -4.46 16.40
N GLU A 203 5.81 -4.82 15.20
CA GLU A 203 6.64 -4.01 14.32
C GLU A 203 5.99 -2.69 13.89
N LEU A 204 4.65 -2.64 13.90
CA LEU A 204 3.90 -1.41 13.59
C LEU A 204 4.19 -0.28 14.60
N ALA A 205 4.71 -0.63 15.79
CA ALA A 205 5.12 0.32 16.81
C ALA A 205 6.52 0.90 16.57
N TRP A 206 7.31 0.40 15.61
CA TRP A 206 8.61 0.98 15.27
C TRP A 206 8.51 2.31 14.55
N LEU A 207 7.38 2.52 13.87
CA LEU A 207 7.03 3.82 13.31
C LEU A 207 6.35 4.64 14.42
N PRO A 208 6.75 5.90 14.66
CA PRO A 208 6.12 6.76 15.66
C PRO A 208 4.70 7.16 15.21
N ARG A 209 3.78 7.33 16.17
CA ARG A 209 2.40 7.78 15.90
C ARG A 209 2.30 9.30 15.74
N ALA A 210 3.21 10.05 16.35
CA ALA A 210 3.25 11.51 16.23
C ALA A 210 3.38 11.91 14.76
N HIS A 211 2.55 12.87 14.32
CA HIS A 211 2.50 13.40 12.95
C HIS A 211 2.11 12.40 11.85
N ARG A 212 1.76 11.16 12.19
CA ARG A 212 1.35 10.17 11.19
C ARG A 212 -0.01 10.57 10.61
N VAL A 213 -0.11 10.52 9.29
CA VAL A 213 -1.40 10.58 8.58
C VAL A 213 -2.16 9.28 8.87
N GLY A 214 -3.49 9.31 8.90
CA GLY A 214 -4.33 8.21 9.39
C GLY A 214 -4.07 6.84 8.75
N GLY A 215 -4.71 5.80 9.28
CA GLY A 215 -4.56 4.43 8.79
C GLY A 215 -3.43 3.65 9.48
N THR A 216 -3.15 2.46 8.95
CA THR A 216 -2.13 1.54 9.48
C THR A 216 -0.86 1.60 8.63
N PRO A 217 0.35 1.41 9.20
CA PRO A 217 1.56 1.36 8.41
C PRO A 217 1.53 0.29 7.33
N ARG A 218 2.02 0.62 6.13
CA ARG A 218 2.19 -0.33 5.05
C ARG A 218 3.35 -1.28 5.34
N LEU A 219 3.20 -2.54 4.93
CA LEU A 219 4.26 -3.53 4.91
C LEU A 219 4.50 -3.96 3.47
N TYR A 220 5.72 -3.73 2.97
CA TYR A 220 6.19 -4.25 1.70
C TYR A 220 7.11 -5.45 1.98
N LEU A 221 6.70 -6.64 1.55
CA LEU A 221 7.55 -7.84 1.67
C LEU A 221 8.65 -7.87 0.60
N THR A 222 8.45 -7.20 -0.54
CA THR A 222 9.41 -7.11 -1.64
C THR A 222 9.43 -5.69 -2.22
N ASP A 223 10.53 -5.33 -2.87
CA ASP A 223 10.68 -4.14 -3.74
C ASP A 223 10.22 -2.80 -3.12
N GLY A 224 10.42 -2.61 -1.82
CA GLY A 224 10.04 -1.41 -1.10
C GLY A 224 10.73 -0.16 -1.66
N LEU A 225 9.95 0.91 -1.87
CA LEU A 225 10.42 2.19 -2.40
C LEU A 225 11.13 2.08 -3.77
N GLY A 226 10.83 1.05 -4.55
CA GLY A 226 11.42 0.81 -5.87
C GLY A 226 12.82 0.18 -5.84
N PHE A 227 13.32 -0.24 -4.67
CA PHE A 227 14.62 -0.88 -4.55
C PHE A 227 14.47 -2.34 -4.11
N GLN A 228 14.86 -3.28 -4.98
CA GLN A 228 14.62 -4.72 -4.77
C GLN A 228 15.19 -5.28 -3.47
N LYS A 229 16.28 -4.70 -2.95
CA LYS A 229 16.89 -5.16 -1.69
C LYS A 229 16.16 -4.65 -0.43
N LEU A 230 15.23 -3.70 -0.57
CA LEU A 230 14.35 -3.25 0.52
C LEU A 230 13.12 -4.17 0.61
N ALA A 231 13.33 -5.33 1.20
CA ALA A 231 12.28 -6.25 1.63
C ALA A 231 11.96 -6.03 3.13
N ASP A 232 10.84 -6.58 3.59
CA ASP A 232 10.35 -6.45 4.98
C ASP A 232 10.33 -4.99 5.47
N LEU A 233 9.83 -4.10 4.62
CA LEU A 233 9.84 -2.66 4.82
C LEU A 233 8.50 -2.19 5.37
N PHE A 234 8.52 -1.60 6.56
CA PHE A 234 7.39 -0.88 7.12
C PHE A 234 7.45 0.59 6.71
N VAL A 235 6.35 1.14 6.24
CA VAL A 235 6.23 2.53 5.79
C VAL A 235 4.99 3.17 6.40
N ALA A 236 5.11 4.39 6.91
CA ALA A 236 3.96 5.19 7.30
C ALA A 236 4.10 6.60 6.71
N ASP A 237 2.96 7.21 6.40
CA ASP A 237 2.91 8.59 5.94
C ASP A 237 2.80 9.54 7.11
N TYR A 238 3.47 10.68 6.98
CA TYR A 238 3.53 11.74 7.97
C TYR A 238 3.18 13.06 7.31
N ARG A 239 2.68 14.00 8.12
CA ARG A 239 2.44 15.37 7.71
C ARG A 239 3.04 16.34 8.71
N ILE A 240 3.96 17.17 8.23
CA ILE A 240 4.59 18.25 9.00
C ILE A 240 4.25 19.57 8.32
N GLY A 241 3.40 20.36 8.97
CA GLY A 241 2.82 21.54 8.33
C GLY A 241 2.04 21.14 7.07
N GLU A 242 2.43 21.68 5.92
CA GLU A 242 1.82 21.41 4.61
C GLU A 242 2.53 20.30 3.82
N PHE A 243 3.61 19.73 4.36
CA PHE A 243 4.43 18.74 3.64
C PHE A 243 4.07 17.31 4.05
N ASP A 244 3.78 16.51 3.03
CA ASP A 244 3.64 15.05 3.14
C ASP A 244 4.97 14.37 2.87
N LEU A 245 5.23 13.30 3.62
CA LEU A 245 6.45 12.52 3.55
C LEU A 245 6.21 11.12 4.11
N SER A 246 7.04 10.14 3.70
CA SER A 246 6.96 8.79 4.25
C SER A 246 8.16 8.50 5.15
N GLY A 247 7.89 8.01 6.35
CA GLY A 247 8.90 7.41 7.22
C GLY A 247 8.93 5.90 7.00
N PHE A 248 10.12 5.30 6.99
CA PHE A 248 10.28 3.87 6.78
C PHE A 248 11.23 3.22 7.78
N VAL A 249 11.00 1.93 8.04
CA VAL A 249 11.84 1.07 8.88
C VAL A 249 11.93 -0.31 8.23
N ALA A 250 13.16 -0.80 8.04
CA ALA A 250 13.45 -2.18 7.72
C ALA A 250 14.30 -2.81 8.84
N VAL A 251 14.10 -4.10 9.09
CA VAL A 251 14.88 -4.85 10.08
C VAL A 251 15.79 -5.84 9.41
N GLN A 252 17.03 -5.88 9.88
CA GLN A 252 18.04 -6.81 9.43
C GLN A 252 18.39 -7.81 10.53
N ALA A 253 19.13 -8.86 10.15
CA ALA A 253 19.62 -9.85 11.10
C ALA A 253 20.52 -9.21 12.19
N ASP A 254 21.34 -8.22 11.79
CA ASP A 254 22.29 -7.54 12.67
C ASP A 254 22.62 -6.13 12.17
N ALA A 255 23.43 -5.40 12.96
CA ALA A 255 23.82 -4.04 12.65
C ALA A 255 24.75 -3.91 11.43
N ALA A 256 25.55 -4.93 11.11
CA ALA A 256 26.42 -4.91 9.94
C ALA A 256 25.58 -5.00 8.66
N ARG A 257 24.56 -5.87 8.65
CA ARG A 257 23.59 -6.00 7.56
C ARG A 257 22.75 -4.74 7.37
N ALA A 258 22.31 -4.09 8.46
CA ALA A 258 21.64 -2.79 8.38
C ALA A 258 22.53 -1.73 7.68
N LYS A 259 23.82 -1.67 8.05
CA LYS A 259 24.78 -0.75 7.41
C LYS A 259 25.06 -1.10 5.95
N GLU A 260 25.15 -2.38 5.62
CA GLU A 260 25.30 -2.85 4.24
C GLU A 260 24.12 -2.43 3.38
N LEU A 261 22.89 -2.66 3.86
CA LEU A 261 21.67 -2.27 3.16
C LEU A 261 21.53 -0.75 3.03
N ALA A 262 21.85 0.02 4.07
CA ALA A 262 21.87 1.48 4.02
C ALA A 262 22.80 2.01 2.93
N LYS A 263 24.02 1.46 2.85
CA LYS A 263 25.00 1.82 1.80
C LYS A 263 24.51 1.44 0.41
N ALA A 264 23.91 0.26 0.26
CA ALA A 264 23.36 -0.18 -1.02
C ALA A 264 22.21 0.71 -1.49
N TYR A 265 21.31 1.10 -0.58
CA TYR A 265 20.20 1.99 -0.90
C TYR A 265 20.67 3.43 -1.19
N GLN A 266 21.62 3.95 -0.42
CA GLN A 266 22.26 5.23 -0.73
C GLN A 266 22.86 5.20 -2.14
N LYS A 267 23.62 4.14 -2.48
CA LYS A 267 24.24 4.00 -3.81
C LYS A 267 23.18 4.00 -4.91
N PHE A 268 22.10 3.23 -4.71
CA PHE A 268 20.98 3.18 -5.67
C PHE A 268 20.42 4.58 -5.96
N LEU A 269 20.15 5.39 -4.93
CA LEU A 269 19.68 6.76 -5.13
C LEU A 269 20.70 7.65 -5.86
N MET A 270 21.98 7.53 -5.51
CA MET A 270 23.05 8.32 -6.13
C MET A 270 23.28 7.95 -7.60
N ASP A 271 23.13 6.67 -7.95
CA ASP A 271 23.24 6.20 -9.35
C ASP A 271 22.13 6.81 -10.22
N ASP A 272 20.97 7.11 -9.65
CA ASP A 272 19.84 7.76 -10.33
C ASP A 272 19.92 9.30 -10.33
N GLY A 273 20.99 9.87 -9.77
CA GLY A 273 21.28 11.32 -9.82
C GLY A 273 21.00 12.08 -8.53
N ALA A 274 20.78 11.39 -7.40
CA ALA A 274 20.65 12.05 -6.10
C ALA A 274 21.97 12.63 -5.59
N VAL A 275 21.87 13.71 -4.82
CA VAL A 275 23.02 14.45 -4.29
C VAL A 275 23.11 14.27 -2.78
N LEU A 276 24.32 14.00 -2.29
CA LEU A 276 24.58 13.95 -0.86
C LEU A 276 24.72 15.37 -0.31
N GLU A 277 23.93 15.68 0.71
CA GLU A 277 23.81 17.00 1.30
C GLU A 277 24.58 17.11 2.62
N ALA A 278 24.66 18.33 3.15
CA ALA A 278 25.25 18.58 4.47
C ALA A 278 24.61 17.69 5.55
N PRO A 279 25.43 17.07 6.44
CA PRO A 279 24.94 16.11 7.43
C PRO A 279 24.00 16.77 8.45
N LEU A 280 23.17 15.95 9.08
CA LEU A 280 22.30 16.35 10.18
C LEU A 280 23.10 16.33 11.50
N PRO A 281 23.32 17.46 12.19
CA PRO A 281 24.13 17.50 13.41
C PRO A 281 23.61 16.61 14.54
N GLU A 282 22.29 16.49 14.68
CA GLU A 282 21.65 15.66 15.71
C GLU A 282 21.75 14.15 15.40
N LEU A 283 22.02 13.79 14.14
CA LEU A 283 22.19 12.41 13.70
C LEU A 283 23.35 12.30 12.69
N PRO A 284 24.62 12.41 13.15
CA PRO A 284 25.78 12.56 12.25
C PRO A 284 26.00 11.38 11.30
N GLU A 285 25.57 10.18 11.69
CA GLU A 285 25.66 8.96 10.88
C GLU A 285 24.58 8.88 9.80
N ALA A 286 23.58 9.76 9.83
CA ALA A 286 22.59 9.83 8.76
C ALA A 286 23.19 10.34 7.46
N ARG A 287 22.56 9.95 6.35
CA ARG A 287 22.85 10.45 5.02
C ARG A 287 21.64 11.26 4.58
N VAL A 288 21.83 12.58 4.51
CA VAL A 288 20.83 13.51 3.98
C VAL A 288 21.06 13.59 2.47
N ILE A 289 20.03 13.29 1.71
CA ILE A 289 20.10 13.16 0.26
C ILE A 289 18.99 14.03 -0.35
N SER A 290 19.31 14.78 -1.39
CA SER A 290 18.33 15.52 -2.19
C SER A 290 18.18 14.85 -3.56
N PHE A 291 16.94 14.72 -4.02
CA PHE A 291 16.62 14.08 -5.29
C PHE A 291 15.37 14.72 -5.91
N PHE A 292 15.53 15.32 -7.08
CA PHE A 292 14.44 15.98 -7.83
C PHE A 292 13.53 16.90 -6.98
N GLY A 293 14.13 17.72 -6.12
CA GLY A 293 13.39 18.67 -5.27
C GLY A 293 12.75 18.05 -4.03
N THR A 294 12.99 16.76 -3.77
CA THR A 294 12.58 16.07 -2.55
C THR A 294 13.78 15.69 -1.71
N TRP A 295 13.54 15.44 -0.42
CA TRP A 295 14.55 15.09 0.56
C TRP A 295 14.37 13.66 1.05
N GLN A 296 15.49 12.97 1.22
CA GLN A 296 15.57 11.64 1.81
C GLN A 296 16.60 11.67 2.93
N ILE A 297 16.33 10.88 3.97
CA ILE A 297 17.29 10.67 5.05
C ILE A 297 17.41 9.17 5.26
N ILE A 298 18.63 8.66 5.30
CA ILE A 298 18.90 7.24 5.55
C ILE A 298 19.82 7.15 6.77
N PHE A 299 19.46 6.33 7.76
CA PHE A 299 20.29 6.08 8.93
C PHE A 299 20.14 4.64 9.43
N THR A 300 21.05 4.22 10.29
CA THR A 300 20.99 2.91 10.94
C THR A 300 21.00 3.04 12.45
N ARG A 301 20.23 2.21 13.14
CA ARG A 301 20.18 2.13 14.61
C ARG A 301 20.18 0.66 15.01
N GLY A 302 21.31 0.15 15.51
CA GLY A 302 21.45 -1.30 15.73
C GLY A 302 21.16 -2.08 14.45
N ARG A 303 20.26 -3.06 14.52
CA ARG A 303 19.80 -3.87 13.36
C ARG A 303 18.75 -3.19 12.47
N PHE A 304 18.33 -1.97 12.80
CA PHE A 304 17.33 -1.23 12.04
C PHE A 304 17.97 -0.36 10.98
N LEU A 305 17.39 -0.37 9.79
CA LEU A 305 17.54 0.66 8.77
C LEU A 305 16.30 1.57 8.85
N GLY A 306 16.49 2.83 9.20
CA GLY A 306 15.42 3.82 9.28
C GLY A 306 15.64 4.96 8.30
N GLY A 307 14.57 5.64 7.93
CA GLY A 307 14.72 6.81 7.10
C GLY A 307 13.43 7.50 6.70
N VAL A 308 13.61 8.54 5.89
CA VAL A 308 12.55 9.35 5.29
C VAL A 308 12.67 9.27 3.77
N HIS A 309 11.53 9.21 3.10
CA HIS A 309 11.40 9.18 1.66
C HIS A 309 10.45 10.31 1.20
N GLN A 310 10.81 10.94 0.08
CA GLN A 310 9.99 11.95 -0.63
C GLN A 310 9.50 13.14 0.21
N ALA A 311 10.31 13.64 1.14
CA ALA A 311 9.92 14.85 1.88
C ALA A 311 10.00 16.10 0.99
N GLY A 312 8.96 16.94 1.04
CA GLY A 312 8.90 18.19 0.27
C GLY A 312 9.92 19.25 0.70
N ASP A 313 10.45 19.15 1.93
CA ASP A 313 11.50 20.02 2.43
C ASP A 313 12.44 19.30 3.41
N ARG A 314 13.61 19.90 3.62
CA ARG A 314 14.65 19.35 4.50
C ARG A 314 14.20 19.30 5.96
N ILE A 315 13.49 20.34 6.43
CA ILE A 315 13.16 20.48 7.86
C ILE A 315 12.19 19.38 8.28
N SER A 316 11.14 19.12 7.49
CA SER A 316 10.20 18.04 7.79
C SER A 316 10.88 16.66 7.75
N ALA A 317 11.80 16.47 6.79
CA ALA A 317 12.57 15.23 6.71
C ALA A 317 13.40 14.99 7.97
N GLU A 318 14.13 16.00 8.44
CA GLU A 318 14.95 15.91 9.65
C GLU A 318 14.08 15.64 10.89
N GLN A 319 12.93 16.30 11.01
CA GLN A 319 12.00 16.08 12.14
C GLN A 319 11.50 14.63 12.22
N VAL A 320 11.01 14.08 11.10
CA VAL A 320 10.52 12.68 11.08
C VAL A 320 11.67 11.69 11.29
N ALA A 321 12.85 11.96 10.71
CA ALA A 321 14.03 11.12 10.93
C ALA A 321 14.43 11.04 12.41
N LEU A 322 14.42 12.17 13.13
CA LEU A 322 14.72 12.21 14.57
C LEU A 322 13.65 11.51 15.41
N LEU A 323 12.37 11.61 15.03
CA LEU A 323 11.29 10.87 15.69
C LEU A 323 11.46 9.36 15.52
N LEU A 324 11.75 8.90 14.30
CA LEU A 324 12.05 7.50 14.00
C LEU A 324 13.25 7.03 14.81
N ASP A 325 14.32 7.80 14.82
CA ASP A 325 15.55 7.45 15.51
C ASP A 325 15.35 7.23 17.01
N ARG A 326 14.61 8.12 17.68
CA ARG A 326 14.24 7.99 19.09
C ARG A 326 13.35 6.77 19.33
N GLN A 327 12.37 6.52 18.46
CA GLN A 327 11.49 5.37 18.55
C GLN A 327 12.27 4.06 18.44
N LEU A 328 13.21 3.99 17.50
CA LEU A 328 14.06 2.82 17.27
C LEU A 328 15.11 2.61 18.35
N ALA A 329 15.61 3.69 18.97
CA ALA A 329 16.51 3.58 20.12
C ALA A 329 15.85 2.89 21.32
N GLY A 330 14.54 3.10 21.53
CA GLY A 330 13.78 2.40 22.57
C GLY A 330 13.38 0.95 22.22
N ALA A 331 13.43 0.59 20.94
CA ALA A 331 13.09 -0.75 20.44
C ALA A 331 14.30 -1.65 20.14
N ALA A 332 15.52 -1.09 20.20
CA ALA A 332 16.76 -1.84 20.03
C ALA A 332 17.04 -2.68 21.29
N PRO A 333 17.14 -4.02 21.16
CA PRO A 333 17.57 -4.87 22.27
C PRO A 333 19.04 -4.67 22.63
#